data_AF-A0A953WP84-F1
#
_entry.id   AF-A0A953WP84-F1
#
_cell.length_a   1.000
_cell.length_b   1.000
_cell.length_c   1.000
_cell.angle_alpha   90.00
_cell.angle_beta   90.00
_cell.angle_gamma   90.00
#
_symmetry.space_group_name_H-M   'P 1'
#
loop_
_entity.id
_entity.type
_entity.pdbx_description
1 polymer ?
#
loop_
_entity_poly.entity_id
_entity_poly.type
_entity_poly.pdbx_seq_one_letter_code
_entity_poly.pdbx_strand_id
1 'polypeptide(L)'
;HGDIMFIHAGMTPIRPDGDLNWSAPVDGNTPKTVWLGIHPIDDHLIIKSPSAGFLQNNNVDPRLMDSTPPKEVAGKPEYMLSEGFLPKTKSTTRALRAIEVLSAANGMTEEAALRLAFDAKTDLSEKWLSLLEAALPDAPASADAEDVFLNDLLAFDGEMSADSTGALKYVYWREAFRELLTASDVEALAAAFSSGAALQPETNAKLTAAVTNAEKKMEKMPGGFARRYGDEFRQAGEGGKSWPRSGGSLEAYPGVPSECGVETILCDTTLFPASYSPPDANGVRYAISGSRLMRIDFYSPKGIRSYTAHNPGISDDPTSPHADDQAERLLSRGEMKEIYFDWESLAPHIVSTTSLQVKND
;
A
#
# COMPACT_ATOMS: atom_id res chain seq x y z
N HIS A 1 12.13 -24.25 -14.93
CA HIS A 1 11.95 -23.18 -15.94
C HIS A 1 12.21 -21.81 -15.33
N GLY A 2 11.61 -21.46 -14.18
CA GLY A 2 11.97 -20.23 -13.45
C GLY A 2 11.49 -18.94 -14.13
N ASP A 3 10.69 -19.10 -15.18
CA ASP A 3 10.10 -17.99 -15.91
C ASP A 3 9.02 -17.29 -15.09
N ILE A 4 8.98 -15.98 -15.21
CA ILE A 4 7.94 -15.12 -14.64
C ILE A 4 7.26 -14.38 -15.79
N MET A 5 5.97 -14.08 -15.65
CA MET A 5 5.20 -13.41 -16.69
C MET A 5 4.18 -12.46 -16.10
N PHE A 6 4.07 -11.30 -16.72
CA PHE A 6 2.98 -10.36 -16.50
C PHE A 6 2.18 -10.22 -17.80
N ILE A 7 0.85 -10.22 -17.67
CA ILE A 7 -0.07 -9.92 -18.77
C ILE A 7 -0.99 -8.82 -18.28
N HIS A 8 -1.01 -7.70 -19.00
CA HIS A 8 -2.04 -6.67 -18.83
C HIS A 8 -3.32 -7.14 -19.53
N ALA A 9 -4.06 -8.02 -18.86
CA ALA A 9 -5.18 -8.75 -19.44
C ALA A 9 -6.51 -8.02 -19.25
N GLY A 10 -7.44 -8.21 -20.19
CA GLY A 10 -8.80 -7.73 -20.10
C GLY A 10 -9.59 -8.02 -21.38
N MET A 11 -10.91 -7.81 -21.36
CA MET A 11 -11.69 -7.74 -22.60
C MET A 11 -11.58 -6.34 -23.18
N THR A 12 -10.42 -6.04 -23.79
CA THR A 12 -10.09 -4.68 -24.26
C THR A 12 -10.67 -4.43 -25.66
N PRO A 13 -11.57 -3.46 -25.84
CA PRO A 13 -12.10 -3.12 -27.16
C PRO A 13 -11.02 -2.55 -28.08
N ILE A 14 -11.01 -3.02 -29.32
CA ILE A 14 -10.22 -2.42 -30.41
C ILE A 14 -10.86 -1.08 -30.74
N ARG A 15 -10.10 0.01 -30.53
CA ARG A 15 -10.57 1.36 -30.82
C ARG A 15 -10.25 1.73 -32.27
N PRO A 16 -11.16 2.43 -32.99
CA PRO A 16 -10.85 2.99 -34.30
C PRO A 16 -9.63 3.92 -34.24
N ASP A 17 -8.91 4.01 -35.36
CA ASP A 17 -7.81 4.95 -35.51
C ASP A 17 -8.28 6.40 -35.33
N GLY A 18 -7.44 7.21 -34.67
CA GLY A 18 -7.67 8.64 -34.47
C GLY A 18 -7.32 9.12 -33.06
N ASP A 19 -7.33 10.44 -32.87
CA ASP A 19 -6.92 11.10 -31.62
C ASP A 19 -8.09 11.27 -30.64
N LEU A 20 -8.97 10.26 -30.53
CA LEU A 20 -10.05 10.30 -29.56
C LEU A 20 -9.53 10.03 -28.15
N ASN A 21 -9.92 10.87 -27.21
CA ASN A 21 -9.64 10.63 -25.80
C ASN A 21 -10.63 9.60 -25.21
N TRP A 22 -10.20 8.35 -25.15
CA TRP A 22 -11.00 7.24 -24.61
C TRP A 22 -11.15 7.25 -23.07
N SER A 23 -10.50 8.18 -22.36
CA SER A 23 -10.72 8.39 -20.92
C SER A 23 -11.89 9.36 -20.60
N ALA A 24 -12.50 9.95 -21.63
CA ALA A 24 -13.62 10.88 -21.49
C ALA A 24 -14.87 10.35 -22.23
N PRO A 25 -16.07 10.90 -21.96
CA PRO A 25 -17.23 10.65 -22.79
C PRO A 25 -16.94 10.96 -24.27
N VAL A 26 -17.26 10.02 -25.15
CA VAL A 26 -17.14 10.16 -26.60
C VAL A 26 -18.52 10.18 -27.25
N ASP A 27 -18.63 10.77 -28.44
CA ASP A 27 -19.89 10.88 -29.17
C ASP A 27 -20.54 9.52 -29.42
N GLY A 28 -21.77 9.30 -28.93
CA GLY A 28 -22.50 8.04 -29.11
C GLY A 28 -23.27 7.92 -30.43
N ASN A 29 -23.25 8.95 -31.29
CA ASN A 29 -24.07 9.05 -32.49
C ASN A 29 -23.25 9.08 -33.79
N THR A 30 -22.01 8.57 -33.75
CA THR A 30 -21.08 8.60 -34.90
C THR A 30 -20.43 7.23 -35.10
N PRO A 31 -20.25 6.77 -36.35
CA PRO A 31 -19.50 5.54 -36.61
C PRO A 31 -18.02 5.64 -36.17
N LYS A 32 -17.50 6.86 -35.94
CA LYS A 32 -16.10 7.08 -35.51
C LYS A 32 -15.78 6.54 -34.12
N THR A 33 -16.79 6.28 -33.29
CA THR A 33 -16.62 5.80 -31.90
C THR A 33 -17.01 4.32 -31.73
N VAL A 34 -17.46 3.67 -32.80
CA VAL A 34 -17.84 2.26 -32.79
C VAL A 34 -16.58 1.40 -32.72
N TRP A 35 -16.42 0.66 -31.64
CA TRP A 35 -15.31 -0.26 -31.42
C TRP A 35 -15.35 -1.44 -32.40
N LEU A 36 -14.18 -1.99 -32.75
CA LEU A 36 -13.98 -2.88 -33.90
C LEU A 36 -13.86 -4.36 -33.50
N GLY A 37 -14.31 -4.72 -32.29
CA GLY A 37 -14.13 -6.04 -31.69
C GLY A 37 -13.24 -6.01 -30.45
N ILE A 38 -12.82 -7.18 -29.97
CA ILE A 38 -11.97 -7.33 -28.78
C ILE A 38 -10.57 -7.75 -29.22
N HIS A 39 -9.54 -7.18 -28.60
CA HIS A 39 -8.16 -7.59 -28.81
C HIS A 39 -7.99 -9.08 -28.44
N PRO A 40 -7.38 -9.93 -29.29
CA PRO A 40 -6.93 -11.27 -28.89
C PRO A 40 -5.81 -11.19 -27.85
N ILE A 41 -5.56 -12.27 -27.09
CA ILE A 41 -4.55 -12.27 -26.01
C ILE A 41 -3.16 -11.83 -26.46
N ASP A 42 -2.76 -12.16 -27.69
CA ASP A 42 -1.46 -11.82 -28.26
C ASP A 42 -1.28 -10.31 -28.53
N ASP A 43 -2.38 -9.55 -28.59
CA ASP A 43 -2.35 -8.10 -28.73
C ASP A 43 -2.07 -7.39 -27.40
N HIS A 44 -2.26 -8.06 -26.26
CA HIS A 44 -2.06 -7.45 -24.94
C HIS A 44 -0.58 -7.18 -24.64
N LEU A 45 -0.32 -6.36 -23.62
CA LEU A 45 1.03 -6.21 -23.08
C LEU A 45 1.39 -7.49 -22.32
N ILE A 46 2.43 -8.18 -22.79
CA ILE A 46 2.97 -9.39 -22.19
C ILE A 46 4.45 -9.16 -21.94
N ILE A 47 4.86 -9.25 -20.67
CA ILE A 47 6.27 -9.16 -20.25
C ILE A 47 6.68 -10.52 -19.73
N LYS A 48 7.71 -11.13 -20.30
CA LYS A 48 8.22 -12.47 -19.93
C LYS A 48 9.67 -12.37 -19.49
N SER A 49 9.96 -12.91 -18.31
CA SER A 49 11.30 -13.07 -17.73
C SER A 49 12.20 -11.84 -18.00
N PRO A 50 11.81 -10.64 -17.53
CA PRO A 50 12.57 -9.42 -17.78
C PRO A 50 13.98 -9.52 -17.19
N SER A 51 14.93 -8.79 -17.77
CA SER A 51 16.33 -8.78 -17.30
C SER A 51 16.49 -8.25 -15.87
N ALA A 52 15.52 -7.51 -15.36
CA ALA A 52 15.49 -7.04 -13.97
C ALA A 52 15.36 -8.19 -12.95
N GLY A 53 14.90 -9.38 -13.38
CA GLY A 53 14.78 -10.55 -12.49
C GLY A 53 13.55 -10.53 -11.57
N PHE A 54 12.70 -9.51 -11.65
CA PHE A 54 11.43 -9.41 -10.93
C PHE A 54 10.33 -8.81 -11.81
N LEU A 55 9.08 -8.98 -11.38
CA LEU A 55 7.90 -8.30 -11.91
C LEU A 55 7.02 -7.89 -10.72
N GLN A 56 6.47 -6.67 -10.75
CA GLN A 56 5.50 -6.19 -9.77
C GLN A 56 4.46 -5.30 -10.44
N ASN A 57 3.23 -5.33 -9.92
CA ASN A 57 2.23 -4.32 -10.25
C ASN A 57 1.42 -4.00 -8.98
N ASN A 58 1.59 -2.79 -8.47
CA ASN A 58 0.85 -2.25 -7.33
C ASN A 58 -0.18 -1.21 -7.78
N ASN A 59 -1.03 -1.59 -8.75
CA ASN A 59 -2.09 -0.76 -9.34
C ASN A 59 -1.53 0.49 -10.05
N VAL A 60 -0.45 0.30 -10.81
CA VAL A 60 0.19 1.36 -11.59
C VAL A 60 0.11 1.05 -13.07
N ASP A 61 0.16 2.11 -13.87
CA ASP A 61 0.34 2.03 -15.32
C ASP A 61 1.53 1.10 -15.64
N PRO A 62 1.44 0.18 -16.61
CA PRO A 62 2.51 -0.77 -16.90
C PRO A 62 3.87 -0.13 -17.21
N ARG A 63 3.89 1.15 -17.64
CA ARG A 63 5.13 1.93 -17.83
C ARG A 63 5.89 2.20 -16.54
N LEU A 64 5.25 2.06 -15.38
CA LEU A 64 5.78 2.36 -14.05
C LEU A 64 5.98 1.11 -13.19
N MET A 65 5.96 -0.09 -13.79
CA MET A 65 6.19 -1.35 -13.07
C MET A 65 7.65 -1.56 -12.65
N ASP A 66 8.58 -0.79 -13.21
CA ASP A 66 10.01 -0.79 -12.89
C ASP A 66 10.52 0.67 -12.93
N SER A 67 11.73 0.89 -12.43
CA SER A 67 12.51 2.13 -12.49
C SER A 67 12.67 2.67 -13.92
N THR A 68 12.66 1.78 -14.91
CA THR A 68 12.64 2.14 -16.34
C THR A 68 11.46 1.45 -17.02
N PRO A 69 10.75 2.12 -17.95
CA PRO A 69 9.61 1.50 -18.62
C PRO A 69 9.99 0.19 -19.32
N PRO A 70 9.24 -0.92 -19.12
CA PRO A 70 9.50 -2.17 -19.83
C PRO A 70 9.44 -1.95 -21.35
N LYS A 71 10.40 -2.51 -22.10
CA LYS A 71 10.48 -2.30 -23.56
C LYS A 71 9.20 -2.74 -24.31
N GLU A 72 8.48 -3.71 -23.76
CA GLU A 72 7.25 -4.28 -24.35
C GLU A 72 6.09 -3.29 -24.37
N VAL A 73 6.15 -2.19 -23.60
CA VAL A 73 5.14 -1.12 -23.67
C VAL A 73 5.25 -0.31 -24.98
N ALA A 74 6.40 -0.36 -25.66
CA ALA A 74 6.61 0.37 -26.89
C ALA A 74 5.66 -0.11 -28.00
N GLY A 75 4.94 0.82 -28.61
CA GLY A 75 3.98 0.52 -29.69
C GLY A 75 2.61 0.03 -29.23
N LYS A 76 2.36 -0.10 -27.92
CA LYS A 76 1.01 -0.38 -27.41
C LYS A 76 0.16 0.90 -27.44
N PRO A 77 -1.13 0.82 -27.84
CA PRO A 77 -2.03 1.97 -27.80
C PRO A 77 -2.19 2.51 -26.37
N GLU A 78 -2.32 3.83 -26.22
CA GLU A 78 -2.47 4.46 -24.89
C GLU A 78 -3.68 3.91 -24.11
N TYR A 79 -4.80 3.65 -24.80
CA TYR A 79 -6.01 3.08 -24.19
C TYR A 79 -5.82 1.66 -23.66
N MET A 80 -4.73 0.98 -24.03
CA MET A 80 -4.37 -0.35 -23.52
C MET A 80 -3.47 -0.26 -22.29
N LEU A 81 -2.75 0.85 -22.09
CA LEU A 81 -1.81 0.99 -20.96
C LEU A 81 -2.43 1.74 -19.78
N SER A 82 -3.38 2.64 -20.03
CA SER A 82 -3.92 3.51 -19.00
C SER A 82 -4.80 2.77 -18.00
N GLU A 83 -4.44 2.83 -16.72
CA GLU A 83 -5.24 2.31 -15.59
C GLU A 83 -6.38 3.25 -15.17
N GLY A 84 -6.37 4.52 -15.62
CA GLY A 84 -7.39 5.53 -15.30
C GLY A 84 -7.44 6.01 -13.83
N PHE A 85 -6.72 5.36 -12.91
CA PHE A 85 -6.74 5.67 -11.48
C PHE A 85 -5.77 6.79 -11.07
N LEU A 86 -4.57 6.82 -11.65
CA LEU A 86 -3.56 7.86 -11.43
C LEU A 86 -3.16 8.51 -12.77
N PRO A 87 -2.63 9.75 -12.75
CA PRO A 87 -1.95 10.30 -13.91
C PRO A 87 -0.81 9.36 -14.35
N LYS A 88 -0.64 9.14 -15.66
CA LYS A 88 0.36 8.22 -16.23
C LYS A 88 1.82 8.51 -15.86
N THR A 89 2.10 9.67 -15.28
CA THR A 89 3.42 10.10 -14.80
C THR A 89 3.62 9.86 -13.31
N LYS A 90 2.63 9.31 -12.60
CA LYS A 90 2.61 9.17 -11.16
C LYS A 90 2.48 7.71 -10.78
N SER A 91 3.33 7.28 -9.85
CA SER A 91 3.33 5.94 -9.29
C SER A 91 2.67 5.95 -7.91
N THR A 92 2.19 4.79 -7.47
CA THR A 92 1.82 4.60 -6.06
C THR A 92 3.08 4.47 -5.22
N THR A 93 3.05 4.94 -3.97
CA THR A 93 4.15 4.76 -3.00
C THR A 93 4.44 3.27 -2.74
N ARG A 94 3.42 2.41 -2.84
CA ARG A 94 3.59 0.94 -2.84
C ARG A 94 4.43 0.45 -4.02
N ALA A 95 4.18 0.93 -5.23
CA ALA A 95 4.96 0.53 -6.40
C ALA A 95 6.42 1.01 -6.29
N LEU A 96 6.64 2.24 -5.79
CA LEU A 96 7.99 2.76 -5.52
C LEU A 96 8.73 1.88 -4.50
N ARG A 97 8.10 1.58 -3.36
CA ARG A 97 8.66 0.68 -2.34
C ARG A 97 8.93 -0.73 -2.85
N ALA A 98 8.02 -1.29 -3.67
CA ALA A 98 8.23 -2.60 -4.29
C ALA A 98 9.45 -2.60 -5.22
N ILE A 99 9.60 -1.56 -6.05
CA ILE A 99 10.75 -1.43 -6.96
C ILE A 99 12.03 -1.26 -6.15
N GLU A 100 12.04 -0.40 -5.12
CA GLU A 100 13.19 -0.19 -4.23
C GLU A 100 13.69 -1.52 -3.66
N VAL A 101 12.81 -2.30 -3.04
CA VAL A 101 13.20 -3.55 -2.36
C VAL A 101 13.56 -4.64 -3.37
N LEU A 102 12.76 -4.83 -4.43
CA LEU A 102 12.97 -5.92 -5.38
C LEU A 102 14.17 -5.69 -6.30
N SER A 103 14.46 -4.45 -6.70
CA SER A 103 15.62 -4.14 -7.53
C SER A 103 16.94 -4.25 -6.77
N ALA A 104 16.93 -4.02 -5.45
CA ALA A 104 18.08 -4.21 -4.59
C ALA A 104 18.29 -5.68 -4.16
N ALA A 105 17.27 -6.53 -4.29
CA ALA A 105 17.31 -7.89 -3.80
C ALA A 105 18.19 -8.80 -4.67
N ASN A 106 19.30 -9.27 -4.09
CA ASN A 106 20.13 -10.32 -4.68
C ASN A 106 20.10 -11.55 -3.76
N GLY A 107 19.47 -12.65 -4.22
CA GLY A 107 19.34 -13.88 -3.43
C GLY A 107 18.31 -13.79 -2.30
N MET A 108 17.10 -13.30 -2.61
CA MET A 108 15.97 -13.25 -1.68
C MET A 108 15.73 -14.62 -0.99
N THR A 109 15.84 -14.65 0.34
CA THR A 109 15.53 -15.87 1.12
C THR A 109 14.03 -16.00 1.36
N GLU A 110 13.58 -17.18 1.78
CA GLU A 110 12.17 -17.38 2.12
C GLU A 110 11.72 -16.46 3.27
N GLU A 111 12.56 -16.31 4.30
CA GLU A 111 12.28 -15.45 5.45
C GLU A 111 12.22 -13.98 5.05
N ALA A 112 13.07 -13.55 4.12
CA ALA A 112 13.05 -12.19 3.61
C ALA A 112 11.79 -11.91 2.78
N ALA A 113 11.36 -12.85 1.93
CA ALA A 113 10.11 -12.73 1.19
C ALA A 113 8.88 -12.71 2.11
N LEU A 114 8.85 -13.57 3.14
CA LEU A 114 7.78 -13.57 4.15
C LEU A 114 7.70 -12.24 4.92
N ARG A 115 8.84 -11.66 5.31
CA ARG A 115 8.86 -10.31 5.92
C ARG A 115 8.37 -9.23 4.96
N LEU A 116 8.76 -9.30 3.68
CA LEU A 116 8.36 -8.32 2.67
C LEU A 116 6.84 -8.26 2.47
N ALA A 117 6.11 -9.38 2.64
CA ALA A 117 4.66 -9.37 2.56
C ALA A 117 3.97 -8.54 3.67
N PHE A 118 4.69 -8.23 4.75
CA PHE A 118 4.23 -7.38 5.84
C PHE A 118 5.01 -6.06 5.94
N ASP A 119 5.74 -5.66 4.90
CA ASP A 119 6.51 -4.42 4.88
C ASP A 119 5.57 -3.22 5.10
N ALA A 120 5.71 -2.60 6.28
CA ALA A 120 4.95 -1.44 6.72
C ALA A 120 5.81 -0.16 6.63
N LYS A 121 6.88 -0.18 5.83
CA LYS A 121 7.72 0.99 5.62
C LYS A 121 7.07 1.97 4.66
N THR A 122 7.12 3.25 5.03
CA THR A 122 6.70 4.37 4.19
C THR A 122 7.87 4.82 3.31
N ASP A 123 7.62 4.93 2.00
CA ASP A 123 8.62 5.24 0.98
C ASP A 123 9.20 6.67 1.12
N LEU A 124 8.41 7.62 1.61
CA LEU A 124 8.76 9.05 1.60
C LEU A 124 9.09 9.63 2.98
N SER A 125 9.07 8.83 4.05
CA SER A 125 9.28 9.32 5.42
C SER A 125 10.63 10.04 5.58
N GLU A 126 11.72 9.44 5.12
CA GLU A 126 13.06 10.04 5.21
C GLU A 126 13.13 11.41 4.54
N LYS A 127 12.53 11.53 3.35
CA LYS A 127 12.46 12.80 2.61
C LYS A 127 11.62 13.83 3.36
N TRP A 128 10.47 13.42 3.90
CA TRP A 128 9.59 14.30 4.68
C TRP A 128 10.25 14.79 5.97
N LEU A 129 10.92 13.91 6.71
CA LEU A 129 11.63 14.25 7.94
C LEU A 129 12.85 15.13 7.65
N SER A 130 13.61 14.86 6.58
CA SER A 130 14.71 15.72 6.14
C SER A 130 14.24 17.15 5.80
N LEU A 131 13.06 17.27 5.16
CA LEU A 131 12.45 18.57 4.87
C LEU A 131 11.98 19.29 6.14
N LEU A 132 11.44 18.54 7.12
CA LEU A 132 11.09 19.11 8.42
C LEU A 132 12.33 19.61 9.16
N GLU A 133 13.38 18.79 9.27
CA GLU A 133 14.64 19.17 9.91
C GLU A 133 15.24 20.44 9.31
N ALA A 134 15.24 20.55 7.98
CA ALA A 134 15.74 21.73 7.28
C ALA A 134 14.86 22.97 7.49
N ALA A 135 13.58 22.80 7.82
CA ALA A 135 12.62 23.89 8.06
C ALA A 135 12.58 24.37 9.52
N LEU A 136 13.19 23.63 10.46
CA LEU A 136 13.25 24.04 11.86
C LEU A 136 14.18 25.26 12.02
N PRO A 137 13.73 26.32 12.73
CA PRO A 137 14.43 27.61 12.79
C PRO A 137 15.79 27.56 13.51
N ASP A 138 16.01 26.55 14.35
CA ASP A 138 17.29 26.21 14.94
C ASP A 138 17.56 24.74 14.63
N ALA A 139 18.68 24.41 13.97
CA ALA A 139 19.11 23.02 13.89
C ALA A 139 19.16 22.48 15.33
N PRO A 140 18.54 21.32 15.65
CA PRO A 140 18.47 20.82 17.02
C PRO A 140 19.87 20.36 17.48
N ALA A 141 20.74 21.32 17.80
CA ALA A 141 22.03 21.07 18.42
C ALA A 141 21.87 20.55 19.86
N SER A 142 20.67 20.67 20.41
CA SER A 142 20.14 19.82 21.47
C SER A 142 18.65 19.66 21.22
N ALA A 143 18.19 18.44 20.95
CA ALA A 143 16.83 18.05 21.30
C ALA A 143 16.52 18.64 22.68
N ASP A 144 15.52 19.51 22.80
CA ASP A 144 14.97 19.79 24.11
C ASP A 144 14.47 18.45 24.62
N ALA A 145 15.08 17.92 25.69
CA ALA A 145 14.71 16.62 26.23
C ALA A 145 13.25 16.59 26.69
N GLU A 146 12.63 17.77 26.85
CA GLU A 146 11.22 17.94 27.18
C GLU A 146 10.29 17.83 25.95
N ASP A 147 10.78 18.04 24.72
CA ASP A 147 9.97 17.93 23.49
C ASP A 147 9.91 16.47 23.00
N VAL A 148 9.19 15.64 23.77
CA VAL A 148 8.97 14.22 23.48
C VAL A 148 8.28 14.01 22.13
N PHE A 149 7.47 14.97 21.66
CA PHE A 149 6.80 14.84 20.37
C PHE A 149 7.78 14.96 19.21
N LEU A 150 8.52 16.06 19.14
CA LEU A 150 9.44 16.31 18.03
C LEU A 150 10.58 15.29 18.01
N ASN A 151 11.11 14.90 19.17
CA ASN A 151 12.20 13.94 19.25
C ASN A 151 11.81 12.56 18.70
N ASP A 152 10.65 12.03 19.11
CA ASP A 152 10.15 10.75 18.59
C ASP A 152 9.76 10.84 17.10
N LEU A 153 9.27 12.00 16.64
CA LEU A 153 8.95 12.23 15.23
C LEU A 153 10.21 12.22 14.36
N LEU A 154 11.27 12.93 14.78
CA LEU A 154 12.55 12.97 14.06
C LEU A 154 13.30 11.64 14.12
N ALA A 155 13.11 10.87 15.19
CA ALA A 155 13.67 9.52 15.33
C ALA A 155 12.89 8.44 14.58
N PHE A 156 11.76 8.78 13.94
CA PHE A 156 10.94 7.81 13.21
C PHE A 156 11.71 7.20 12.02
N ASP A 157 11.81 5.88 11.99
CA ASP A 157 12.59 5.11 11.01
C ASP A 157 11.83 4.80 9.70
N GLY A 158 10.60 5.29 9.59
CA GLY A 158 9.71 5.05 8.47
C GLY A 158 8.82 3.82 8.60
N GLU A 159 9.00 2.98 9.63
CA GLU A 159 8.25 1.73 9.82
C GLU A 159 6.96 1.98 10.60
N MET A 160 5.81 1.79 9.94
CA MET A 160 4.48 1.94 10.54
C MET A 160 4.11 0.73 11.42
N SER A 161 5.00 0.37 12.34
CA SER A 161 4.83 -0.76 13.26
C SER A 161 3.80 -0.47 14.34
N ALA A 162 2.99 -1.47 14.68
CA ALA A 162 1.94 -1.39 15.70
C ALA A 162 2.45 -0.94 17.10
N ASP A 163 3.70 -1.16 17.43
CA ASP A 163 4.32 -0.76 18.70
C ASP A 163 5.02 0.60 18.67
N SER A 164 5.11 1.24 17.50
CA SER A 164 5.85 2.49 17.31
C SER A 164 5.06 3.72 17.78
N THR A 165 5.67 4.52 18.67
CA THR A 165 5.19 5.85 19.04
C THR A 165 5.53 6.89 17.96
N GLY A 166 6.71 6.77 17.33
CA GLY A 166 7.15 7.65 16.24
C GLY A 166 6.25 7.57 15.02
N ALA A 167 5.81 6.36 14.65
CA ALA A 167 4.86 6.15 13.55
C ALA A 167 3.54 6.90 13.78
N LEU A 168 3.01 6.87 15.01
CA LEU A 168 1.79 7.60 15.33
C LEU A 168 2.00 9.11 15.27
N LYS A 169 3.12 9.63 15.78
CA LYS A 169 3.45 11.06 15.68
C LYS A 169 3.62 11.51 14.23
N TYR A 170 4.24 10.67 13.39
CA TYR A 170 4.34 10.91 11.95
C TYR A 170 2.96 11.03 11.30
N VAL A 171 2.02 10.13 11.61
CA VAL A 171 0.63 10.24 11.12
C VAL A 171 0.00 11.57 11.51
N TYR A 172 0.03 11.93 12.80
CA TYR A 172 -0.61 13.15 13.28
C TYR A 172 0.03 14.40 12.68
N TRP A 173 1.36 14.41 12.55
CA TRP A 173 2.09 15.49 11.88
C TRP A 173 1.72 15.61 10.40
N ARG A 174 1.69 14.49 9.67
CA ARG A 174 1.30 14.48 8.25
C ARG A 174 -0.16 14.89 8.05
N GLU A 175 -1.07 14.45 8.91
CA GLU A 175 -2.47 14.92 8.92
C GLU A 175 -2.55 16.43 9.14
N ALA A 176 -1.91 16.94 10.20
CA ALA A 176 -1.91 18.37 10.51
C ALA A 176 -1.26 19.20 9.39
N PHE A 177 -0.22 18.69 8.73
CA PHE A 177 0.41 19.35 7.60
C PHE A 177 -0.55 19.47 6.42
N ARG A 178 -1.25 18.38 6.05
CA ARG A 178 -2.25 18.40 4.97
C ARG A 178 -3.38 19.40 5.24
N GLU A 179 -3.85 19.50 6.48
CA GLU A 179 -4.88 20.47 6.87
C GLU A 179 -4.46 21.95 6.65
N LEU A 180 -3.15 22.23 6.58
CA LEU A 180 -2.60 23.56 6.31
C LEU A 180 -2.36 23.84 4.82
N LEU A 181 -2.48 22.84 3.95
CA LEU A 181 -2.20 22.98 2.52
C LEU A 181 -3.41 23.52 1.76
N THR A 182 -3.13 24.43 0.84
CA THR A 182 -4.03 24.82 -0.25
C THR A 182 -3.71 24.01 -1.50
N ALA A 183 -4.59 24.02 -2.51
CA ALA A 183 -4.32 23.38 -3.80
C ALA A 183 -3.01 23.87 -4.44
N SER A 184 -2.69 25.17 -4.32
CA SER A 184 -1.43 25.73 -4.83
C SER A 184 -0.20 25.20 -4.08
N ASP A 185 -0.32 24.92 -2.78
CA ASP A 185 0.79 24.31 -2.04
C ASP A 185 1.03 22.88 -2.49
N VAL A 186 -0.04 22.13 -2.76
CA VAL A 186 0.04 20.75 -3.27
C VAL A 186 0.75 20.71 -4.62
N GLU A 187 0.40 21.61 -5.54
CA GLU A 187 1.09 21.73 -6.84
C GLU A 187 2.58 22.08 -6.68
N ALA A 188 2.90 23.02 -5.79
CA ALA A 188 4.29 23.41 -5.52
C ALA A 188 5.10 22.26 -4.88
N LEU A 189 4.50 21.51 -3.95
CA LEU A 189 5.09 20.32 -3.34
C LEU A 189 5.37 19.25 -4.40
N ALA A 190 4.41 18.97 -5.27
CA ALA A 190 4.57 18.00 -6.35
C ALA A 190 5.71 18.38 -7.30
N ALA A 191 5.82 19.67 -7.65
CA ALA A 191 6.90 20.19 -8.48
C ALA A 191 8.27 20.09 -7.78
N ALA A 192 8.35 20.43 -6.50
CA ALA A 192 9.57 20.31 -5.70
C ALA A 192 10.01 18.85 -5.55
N PHE A 193 9.08 17.94 -5.30
CA PHE A 193 9.37 16.50 -5.20
C PHE A 193 9.90 15.93 -6.52
N SER A 194 9.35 16.38 -7.65
CA SER A 194 9.75 15.93 -8.99
C SER A 194 11.09 16.51 -9.46
N SER A 195 11.40 17.75 -9.06
CA SER A 195 12.62 18.46 -9.50
C SER A 195 13.78 18.35 -8.50
N GLY A 196 13.53 17.95 -7.26
CA GLY A 196 14.50 18.01 -6.18
C GLY A 196 14.75 19.43 -5.65
N ALA A 197 13.91 20.39 -6.01
CA ALA A 197 14.03 21.78 -5.55
C ALA A 197 13.69 21.90 -4.05
N ALA A 198 14.26 22.93 -3.41
CA ALA A 198 13.89 23.31 -2.05
C ALA A 198 12.42 23.79 -2.00
N LEU A 199 11.79 23.59 -0.84
CA LEU A 199 10.44 24.10 -0.58
C LEU A 199 10.43 25.62 -0.43
N GLN A 200 9.28 26.23 -0.75
CA GLN A 200 9.06 27.66 -0.54
C GLN A 200 9.03 27.97 0.98
N PRO A 201 9.46 29.18 1.41
CA PRO A 201 9.46 29.57 2.81
C PRO A 201 8.09 29.41 3.50
N GLU A 202 7.00 29.69 2.79
CA GLU A 202 5.64 29.55 3.31
C GLU A 202 5.27 28.08 3.55
N THR A 203 5.74 27.17 2.70
CA THR A 203 5.54 25.71 2.88
C THR A 203 6.38 25.19 4.03
N ASN A 204 7.62 25.66 4.19
CA ASN A 204 8.46 25.34 5.35
C ASN A 204 7.80 25.80 6.67
N ALA A 205 7.24 27.00 6.70
CA ALA A 205 6.50 27.49 7.86
C ALA A 205 5.30 26.58 8.22
N LYS A 206 4.62 26.02 7.21
CA LYS A 206 3.53 25.06 7.42
C LYS A 206 4.02 23.70 7.94
N LEU A 207 5.17 23.20 7.48
CA LEU A 207 5.78 21.97 8.02
C LEU A 207 6.05 22.08 9.52
N THR A 208 6.63 23.20 9.95
CA THR A 208 6.93 23.47 11.34
C THR A 208 5.66 23.72 12.16
N ALA A 209 4.70 24.50 11.65
CA ALA A 209 3.42 24.73 12.33
C ALA A 209 2.60 23.44 12.52
N ALA A 210 2.72 22.48 11.59
CA ALA A 210 2.07 21.19 11.70
C ALA A 210 2.55 20.37 12.90
N VAL A 211 3.82 20.52 13.32
CA VAL A 211 4.35 19.86 14.53
C VAL A 211 3.55 20.31 15.75
N THR A 212 3.44 21.62 15.96
CA THR A 212 2.68 22.19 17.09
C THR A 212 1.20 21.82 17.06
N ASN A 213 0.59 21.74 15.86
CA ASN A 213 -0.81 21.34 15.72
C ASN A 213 -1.01 19.85 16.06
N ALA A 214 -0.12 18.99 15.58
CA ALA A 214 -0.14 17.56 15.84
C ALA A 214 0.09 17.25 17.32
N GLU A 215 1.05 17.93 17.94
CA GLU A 215 1.36 17.85 19.37
C GLU A 215 0.11 18.17 20.21
N LYS A 216 -0.50 19.34 20.02
CA LYS A 216 -1.74 19.76 20.72
C LYS A 216 -2.92 18.81 20.51
N LYS A 217 -2.97 18.14 19.36
CA LYS A 217 -4.00 17.13 19.05
C LYS A 217 -3.71 15.86 19.87
N MET A 218 -2.48 15.36 19.85
CA MET A 218 -2.08 14.16 20.58
C MET A 218 -2.13 14.31 22.11
N GLU A 219 -1.83 15.50 22.68
CA GLU A 219 -1.94 15.76 24.12
C GLU A 219 -3.34 15.45 24.68
N LYS A 220 -4.37 15.62 23.87
CA LYS A 220 -5.78 15.41 24.25
C LYS A 220 -6.24 13.97 24.07
N MET A 221 -5.42 13.12 23.44
CA MET A 221 -5.78 11.74 23.15
C MET A 221 -5.51 10.83 24.35
N PRO A 222 -6.30 9.77 24.54
CA PRO A 222 -5.98 8.74 25.52
C PRO A 222 -4.56 8.20 25.32
N GLY A 223 -3.74 8.23 26.38
CA GLY A 223 -2.33 7.81 26.33
C GLY A 223 -1.33 8.87 25.86
N GLY A 224 -1.80 10.04 25.37
CA GLY A 224 -0.94 11.16 24.98
C GLY A 224 0.19 10.74 24.03
N PHE A 225 1.40 11.25 24.27
CA PHE A 225 2.58 10.95 23.45
C PHE A 225 3.14 9.52 23.61
N ALA A 226 2.68 8.77 24.61
CA ALA A 226 3.05 7.36 24.82
C ALA A 226 2.16 6.39 24.03
N ARG A 227 1.09 6.88 23.40
CA ARG A 227 0.22 6.06 22.55
C ARG A 227 0.99 5.52 21.35
N ARG A 228 0.83 4.24 21.05
CA ARG A 228 1.48 3.56 19.93
C ARG A 228 0.56 3.49 18.73
N TYR A 229 1.12 3.31 17.54
CA TYR A 229 0.36 3.20 16.29
C TYR A 229 -0.78 2.18 16.38
N GLY A 230 -0.52 0.97 16.87
CA GLY A 230 -1.50 -0.12 16.99
C GLY A 230 -2.50 0.01 18.14
N ASP A 231 -2.37 1.04 18.98
CA ASP A 231 -3.41 1.45 19.93
C ASP A 231 -4.49 2.33 19.24
N GLU A 232 -4.18 2.88 18.05
CA GLU A 232 -5.12 3.61 17.19
C GLU A 232 -5.52 2.80 15.95
N PHE A 233 -4.57 2.22 15.24
CA PHE A 233 -4.80 1.49 13.98
C PHE A 233 -4.98 -0.01 14.24
N ARG A 234 -6.21 -0.49 13.99
CA ARG A 234 -6.67 -1.81 14.44
C ARG A 234 -7.19 -2.66 13.29
N GLN A 235 -6.93 -3.96 13.34
CA GLN A 235 -7.72 -4.94 12.58
C GLN A 235 -8.99 -5.27 13.37
N ALA A 236 -10.16 -5.03 12.79
CA ALA A 236 -11.43 -5.44 13.39
C ALA A 236 -11.61 -6.98 13.31
N GLY A 237 -12.24 -7.54 14.34
CA GLY A 237 -12.70 -8.92 14.41
C GLY A 237 -14.16 -9.00 14.84
N GLU A 238 -14.62 -10.22 15.12
CA GLU A 238 -15.99 -10.50 15.53
C GLU A 238 -16.25 -10.17 17.00
N GLY A 239 -17.50 -9.87 17.33
CA GLY A 239 -17.93 -9.64 18.72
C GLY A 239 -17.25 -8.45 19.41
N GLY A 240 -16.81 -7.45 18.63
CA GLY A 240 -16.13 -6.24 19.14
C GLY A 240 -14.65 -6.43 19.46
N LYS A 241 -14.06 -7.58 19.11
CA LYS A 241 -12.62 -7.77 19.20
C LYS A 241 -11.89 -6.95 18.14
N SER A 242 -10.65 -6.63 18.44
CA SER A 242 -9.71 -6.09 17.46
C SER A 242 -8.29 -6.40 17.88
N TRP A 243 -7.33 -6.23 16.97
CA TRP A 243 -5.90 -6.43 17.24
C TRP A 243 -5.06 -5.30 16.66
N PRO A 244 -3.88 -5.01 17.24
CA PRO A 244 -2.98 -4.00 16.70
C PRO A 244 -2.61 -4.35 15.27
N ARG A 245 -2.52 -3.34 14.40
CA ARG A 245 -2.13 -3.54 13.00
C ARG A 245 -0.99 -2.61 12.64
N SER A 246 0.03 -3.17 11.99
CA SER A 246 1.07 -2.39 11.31
C SER A 246 0.64 -2.02 9.90
N GLY A 247 1.24 -0.98 9.35
CA GLY A 247 1.07 -0.59 7.96
C GLY A 247 -0.29 0.00 7.62
N GLY A 248 -0.43 0.37 6.37
CA GLY A 248 -1.64 0.90 5.77
C GLY A 248 -1.42 2.25 5.13
N SER A 249 -2.51 3.00 4.97
CA SER A 249 -2.51 4.30 4.31
C SER A 249 -2.62 5.44 5.31
N LEU A 250 -1.94 6.55 5.03
CA LEU A 250 -2.19 7.84 5.67
C LEU A 250 -3.54 8.45 5.23
N GLU A 251 -4.22 7.85 4.27
CA GLU A 251 -5.56 8.21 3.83
C GLU A 251 -6.64 7.66 4.78
N ALA A 252 -7.62 8.48 5.13
CA ALA A 252 -8.81 8.06 5.87
C ALA A 252 -9.98 7.75 4.92
N TYR A 253 -10.77 6.72 5.23
CA TYR A 253 -11.96 6.31 4.46
C TYR A 253 -13.22 6.36 5.34
N PRO A 254 -14.44 6.64 4.82
CA PRO A 254 -14.77 6.97 3.42
C PRO A 254 -14.47 8.42 3.09
N GLY A 255 -13.86 8.63 1.92
CA GLY A 255 -13.54 9.95 1.41
C GLY A 255 -12.06 10.06 1.09
N VAL A 256 -11.66 9.50 -0.06
CA VAL A 256 -10.36 9.78 -0.66
C VAL A 256 -10.31 11.30 -0.87
N PRO A 257 -9.46 12.06 -0.15
CA PRO A 257 -9.26 13.45 -0.49
C PRO A 257 -8.77 13.50 -1.94
N SER A 258 -9.34 14.38 -2.76
CA SER A 258 -9.02 14.40 -4.20
C SER A 258 -7.51 14.57 -4.46
N GLU A 259 -6.82 15.23 -3.53
CA GLU A 259 -5.38 15.40 -3.54
C GLU A 259 -4.61 14.09 -3.33
N CYS A 260 -5.09 13.15 -2.50
CA CYS A 260 -4.45 11.83 -2.32
C CYS A 260 -4.53 10.98 -3.59
N GLY A 261 -5.62 11.13 -4.35
CA GLY A 261 -5.85 10.41 -5.61
C GLY A 261 -5.07 10.98 -6.80
N VAL A 262 -4.49 12.18 -6.68
CA VAL A 262 -3.70 12.82 -7.75
C VAL A 262 -2.22 12.93 -7.37
N GLU A 263 -1.94 13.28 -6.11
CA GLU A 263 -0.59 13.45 -5.56
C GLU A 263 -0.34 12.47 -4.42
N THR A 264 0.13 11.28 -4.81
CA THR A 264 0.42 10.16 -3.91
C THR A 264 1.43 10.49 -2.82
N ILE A 265 2.26 11.54 -3.00
CA ILE A 265 3.23 12.02 -2.01
C ILE A 265 2.59 12.52 -0.70
N LEU A 266 1.29 12.84 -0.72
CA LEU A 266 0.58 13.32 0.46
C LEU A 266 0.04 12.18 1.33
N CYS A 267 -0.17 11.01 0.74
CA CYS A 267 -0.95 9.93 1.34
C CYS A 267 -0.28 8.59 1.08
N ASP A 268 0.88 8.41 1.71
CA ASP A 268 1.68 7.19 1.58
C ASP A 268 0.86 5.97 1.98
N THR A 269 1.02 4.89 1.22
CA THR A 269 0.46 3.57 1.53
C THR A 269 1.60 2.57 1.53
N THR A 270 1.72 1.80 2.61
CA THR A 270 2.76 0.76 2.75
C THR A 270 2.45 -0.49 1.93
N LEU A 271 3.43 -1.37 1.73
CA LEU A 271 3.24 -2.66 1.01
C LEU A 271 2.32 -3.64 1.74
N PHE A 272 2.14 -3.49 3.05
CA PHE A 272 1.06 -4.10 3.82
C PHE A 272 -0.15 -3.15 3.94
N PRO A 273 -0.98 -2.99 2.88
CA PRO A 273 -2.00 -1.96 2.82
C PRO A 273 -3.20 -2.23 3.71
N ALA A 274 -3.75 -1.13 4.22
CA ALA A 274 -5.02 -1.03 4.89
C ALA A 274 -5.58 0.38 4.69
N SER A 275 -6.87 0.48 4.36
CA SER A 275 -7.63 1.71 4.52
C SER A 275 -8.37 1.63 5.84
N TYR A 276 -8.32 2.72 6.60
CA TYR A 276 -8.88 2.77 7.94
C TYR A 276 -10.14 3.63 7.99
N SER A 277 -11.07 3.25 8.87
CA SER A 277 -12.25 4.06 9.21
C SER A 277 -11.84 5.43 9.77
N PRO A 278 -12.75 6.41 9.86
CA PRO A 278 -12.51 7.59 10.67
C PRO A 278 -12.29 7.17 12.14
N PRO A 279 -11.58 7.99 12.92
CA PRO A 279 -11.38 7.72 14.35
C PRO A 279 -12.72 7.72 15.09
N ASP A 280 -12.88 6.75 16.00
CA ASP A 280 -13.98 6.74 16.96
C ASP A 280 -13.76 7.76 18.09
N ALA A 281 -14.63 7.76 19.10
CA ALA A 281 -14.55 8.68 20.23
C ALA A 281 -13.24 8.58 21.05
N ASN A 282 -12.53 7.44 20.96
CA ASN A 282 -11.23 7.21 21.59
C ASN A 282 -10.06 7.37 20.62
N GLY A 283 -10.34 7.80 19.39
CA GLY A 283 -9.36 7.90 18.31
C GLY A 283 -9.08 6.61 17.59
N VAL A 284 -9.73 5.49 17.92
CA VAL A 284 -9.42 4.19 17.31
C VAL A 284 -9.98 4.14 15.89
N ARG A 285 -9.18 3.62 14.96
CA ARG A 285 -9.50 3.42 13.55
C ARG A 285 -9.40 1.94 13.20
N TYR A 286 -10.38 1.43 12.48
CA TYR A 286 -10.46 0.02 12.10
C TYR A 286 -10.15 -0.15 10.61
N ALA A 287 -9.34 -1.16 10.28
CA ALA A 287 -9.08 -1.55 8.91
C ALA A 287 -10.38 -2.05 8.26
N ILE A 288 -10.76 -1.45 7.14
CA ILE A 288 -12.02 -1.72 6.43
C ILE A 288 -11.79 -2.12 4.97
N SER A 289 -10.58 -1.93 4.45
CA SER A 289 -10.10 -2.42 3.16
C SER A 289 -8.59 -2.68 3.24
N GLY A 290 -8.03 -3.36 2.26
CA GLY A 290 -6.60 -3.71 2.19
C GLY A 290 -6.36 -5.19 1.98
N SER A 291 -5.22 -5.69 2.47
CA SER A 291 -4.84 -7.10 2.31
C SER A 291 -5.91 -8.06 2.88
N ARG A 292 -6.37 -8.98 2.02
CA ARG A 292 -7.38 -10.01 2.31
C ARG A 292 -6.76 -11.40 2.33
N LEU A 293 -6.41 -11.93 1.18
CA LEU A 293 -5.64 -13.16 1.04
C LEU A 293 -4.21 -12.79 0.67
N MET A 294 -3.28 -13.06 1.58
CA MET A 294 -1.85 -12.97 1.29
C MET A 294 -1.32 -14.37 1.06
N ARG A 295 -0.50 -14.52 0.02
CA ARG A 295 0.10 -15.79 -0.37
C ARG A 295 1.52 -15.58 -0.87
N ILE A 296 2.43 -16.45 -0.44
CA ILE A 296 3.78 -16.54 -0.99
C ILE A 296 4.03 -17.99 -1.37
N ASP A 297 4.59 -18.20 -2.57
CA ASP A 297 4.92 -19.51 -3.10
C ASP A 297 6.41 -19.57 -3.47
N PHE A 298 7.09 -20.61 -3.01
CA PHE A 298 8.45 -20.93 -3.35
C PHE A 298 8.47 -22.16 -4.25
N TYR A 299 9.05 -22.02 -5.43
CA TYR A 299 9.12 -23.07 -6.44
C TYR A 299 10.54 -23.62 -6.51
N SER A 300 10.69 -24.93 -6.33
CA SER A 300 11.99 -25.62 -6.42
C SER A 300 11.86 -26.95 -7.17
N PRO A 301 12.99 -27.56 -7.61
CA PRO A 301 12.97 -28.92 -8.13
C PRO A 301 12.47 -29.97 -7.13
N LYS A 302 12.46 -29.65 -5.83
CA LYS A 302 11.97 -30.54 -4.76
C LYS A 302 10.45 -30.43 -4.54
N GLY A 303 9.79 -29.45 -5.15
CA GLY A 303 8.37 -29.17 -4.94
C GLY A 303 8.10 -27.71 -4.62
N ILE A 304 6.84 -27.46 -4.24
CA ILE A 304 6.31 -26.14 -3.89
C ILE A 304 6.21 -26.04 -2.37
N ARG A 305 6.63 -24.91 -1.81
CA ARG A 305 6.31 -24.52 -0.43
C ARG A 305 5.51 -23.24 -0.47
N SER A 306 4.38 -23.21 0.20
CA SER A 306 3.45 -22.09 0.13
C SER A 306 3.02 -21.64 1.51
N TYR A 307 2.79 -20.34 1.64
CA TYR A 307 2.36 -19.72 2.88
C TYR A 307 1.13 -18.85 2.62
N THR A 308 0.21 -18.79 3.59
CA THR A 308 -1.00 -17.97 3.51
C THR A 308 -1.30 -17.23 4.80
N ALA A 309 -1.99 -16.09 4.67
CA ALA A 309 -2.71 -15.45 5.76
C ALA A 309 -4.01 -14.89 5.20
N HIS A 310 -5.15 -15.25 5.81
CA HIS A 310 -6.48 -14.80 5.43
C HIS A 310 -6.99 -13.78 6.45
N ASN A 311 -7.42 -12.62 5.99
CA ASN A 311 -7.90 -11.54 6.82
C ASN A 311 -9.43 -11.38 6.68
N PRO A 312 -10.24 -11.52 7.75
CA PRO A 312 -9.83 -11.83 9.13
C PRO A 312 -9.71 -13.35 9.42
N GLY A 313 -10.28 -14.19 8.56
CA GLY A 313 -10.32 -15.65 8.71
C GLY A 313 -10.79 -16.32 7.42
N ILE A 314 -11.28 -17.55 7.51
CA ILE A 314 -11.76 -18.34 6.34
C ILE A 314 -13.25 -18.65 6.38
N SER A 315 -13.98 -18.09 7.34
CA SER A 315 -15.41 -18.30 7.53
C SER A 315 -16.14 -16.97 7.63
N ASP A 316 -17.19 -16.81 6.85
CA ASP A 316 -18.08 -15.64 6.97
C ASP A 316 -19.16 -15.83 8.06
N ASP A 317 -19.26 -17.02 8.66
CA ASP A 317 -20.10 -17.25 9.84
C ASP A 317 -19.43 -16.64 11.09
N PRO A 318 -20.02 -15.60 11.72
CA PRO A 318 -19.43 -14.92 12.88
C PRO A 318 -19.36 -15.79 14.14
N THR A 319 -20.06 -16.93 14.16
CA THR A 319 -20.00 -17.90 15.26
C THR A 319 -18.91 -18.96 15.08
N SER A 320 -18.33 -19.03 13.88
CA SER A 320 -17.25 -19.96 13.57
C SER A 320 -15.97 -19.60 14.32
N PRO A 321 -15.22 -20.57 14.85
CA PRO A 321 -13.88 -20.31 15.39
C PRO A 321 -12.88 -19.86 14.33
N HIS A 322 -13.25 -19.88 13.04
CA HIS A 322 -12.42 -19.46 11.91
C HIS A 322 -12.90 -18.16 11.25
N ALA A 323 -13.75 -17.39 11.94
CA ALA A 323 -14.21 -16.10 11.45
C ALA A 323 -13.09 -15.05 11.46
N ASP A 324 -12.36 -14.97 12.57
CA ASP A 324 -11.32 -13.95 12.81
C ASP A 324 -10.03 -14.49 13.45
N ASP A 325 -9.85 -15.81 13.49
CA ASP A 325 -8.70 -16.45 14.15
C ASP A 325 -7.35 -16.07 13.54
N GLN A 326 -7.31 -15.83 12.23
CA GLN A 326 -6.08 -15.43 11.55
C GLN A 326 -5.76 -13.97 11.76
N ALA A 327 -6.75 -13.09 11.97
CA ALA A 327 -6.52 -11.68 12.29
C ALA A 327 -5.63 -11.53 13.54
N GLU A 328 -5.93 -12.30 14.59
CA GLU A 328 -5.15 -12.34 15.84
C GLU A 328 -3.83 -13.08 15.72
N ARG A 329 -3.87 -14.27 15.11
CA ARG A 329 -2.77 -15.23 15.21
C ARG A 329 -1.70 -15.00 14.16
N LEU A 330 -2.05 -14.39 13.04
CA LEU A 330 -1.19 -14.22 11.88
C LEU A 330 -1.03 -12.74 11.53
N LEU A 331 -2.12 -12.06 11.18
CA LEU A 331 -2.06 -10.72 10.59
C LEU A 331 -1.53 -9.67 11.58
N SER A 332 -2.00 -9.67 12.83
CA SER A 332 -1.51 -8.73 13.85
C SER A 332 -0.07 -9.00 14.32
N ARG A 333 0.51 -10.13 13.90
CA ARG A 333 1.87 -10.57 14.27
C ARG A 333 2.85 -10.51 13.10
N GLY A 334 2.37 -10.22 11.89
CA GLY A 334 3.21 -10.25 10.69
C GLY A 334 3.63 -11.67 10.28
N GLU A 335 2.76 -12.66 10.52
CA GLU A 335 3.07 -14.09 10.28
C GLU A 335 2.17 -14.70 9.20
N MET A 336 2.67 -15.74 8.53
CA MET A 336 1.89 -16.57 7.60
C MET A 336 2.00 -18.04 8.01
N LYS A 337 0.95 -18.82 7.74
CA LYS A 337 0.95 -20.27 7.96
C LYS A 337 1.29 -21.03 6.67
N GLU A 338 1.95 -22.17 6.80
CA GLU A 338 2.26 -23.05 5.66
C GLU A 338 0.98 -23.71 5.09
N ILE A 339 0.95 -23.94 3.79
CA ILE A 339 -0.06 -24.77 3.10
C ILE A 339 0.48 -26.19 2.96
N TYR A 340 -0.28 -27.17 3.43
CA TYR A 340 0.03 -28.59 3.26
C TYR A 340 -0.58 -29.11 1.95
N PHE A 341 0.26 -29.54 1.00
CA PHE A 341 -0.18 -30.07 -0.29
C PHE A 341 -0.32 -31.59 -0.30
N ASP A 342 0.44 -32.29 0.54
CA ASP A 342 0.42 -33.75 0.63
C ASP A 342 -0.26 -34.24 1.92
N TRP A 343 -0.73 -35.49 1.87
CA TRP A 343 -1.48 -36.08 2.97
C TRP A 343 -0.63 -36.29 4.23
N GLU A 344 0.66 -36.61 4.09
CA GLU A 344 1.54 -36.86 5.23
C GLU A 344 1.75 -35.57 6.05
N SER A 345 1.96 -34.45 5.36
CA SER A 345 2.05 -33.13 5.96
C SER A 345 0.71 -32.65 6.52
N LEU A 346 -0.42 -32.96 5.87
CA LEU A 346 -1.74 -32.51 6.32
C LEU A 346 -2.28 -33.33 7.51
N ALA A 347 -2.05 -34.63 7.54
CA ALA A 347 -2.70 -35.57 8.47
C ALA A 347 -2.58 -35.17 9.96
N PRO A 348 -1.43 -34.68 10.47
CA PRO A 348 -1.30 -34.24 11.85
C PRO A 348 -2.14 -33.02 12.22
N HIS A 349 -2.63 -32.26 11.23
CA HIS A 349 -3.38 -31.02 11.42
C HIS A 349 -4.90 -31.17 11.21
N ILE A 350 -5.39 -32.39 10.96
CA ILE A 350 -6.82 -32.66 10.75
C ILE A 350 -7.57 -32.55 12.08
N VAL A 351 -8.54 -31.63 12.14
CA VAL A 351 -9.39 -31.39 13.32
C VAL A 351 -10.82 -31.90 13.16
N SER A 352 -11.27 -32.15 11.92
CA SER A 352 -12.59 -32.68 11.61
C SER A 352 -12.60 -33.41 10.26
N THR A 353 -13.60 -34.25 10.01
CA THR A 353 -13.76 -35.00 8.76
C THR A 353 -15.22 -35.01 8.35
N THR A 354 -15.48 -34.68 7.08
CA THR A 354 -16.82 -34.76 6.47
C THR A 354 -16.78 -35.76 5.32
N SER A 355 -17.59 -36.82 5.39
CA SER A 355 -17.70 -37.80 4.31
C SER A 355 -18.87 -37.45 3.39
N LEU A 356 -18.58 -37.20 2.11
CA LEU A 356 -19.58 -36.91 1.09
C LEU A 356 -19.83 -38.18 0.26
N GLN A 357 -21.11 -38.57 0.12
CA GLN A 357 -21.49 -39.60 -0.84
C GLN A 357 -21.76 -38.95 -2.19
N VAL A 358 -20.90 -39.20 -3.17
CA VAL A 358 -21.16 -38.82 -4.57
C VAL A 358 -22.13 -39.84 -5.14
N LYS A 359 -23.37 -39.41 -5.44
CA LYS A 359 -24.28 -40.22 -6.24
C LYS A 359 -23.79 -40.18 -7.69
N ASN A 360 -23.41 -41.34 -8.22
CA ASN A 360 -23.26 -41.51 -9.66
C ASN A 360 -24.64 -41.83 -10.21
N ASP A 361 -25.19 -40.92 -11.03
CA ASP A 361 -26.43 -41.14 -11.79
C ASP A 361 -26.21 -42.10 -12.96
#